data_AF-A0A964NVF1-F1
#
_entry.id   AF-A0A964NVF1-F1
#
_cell.length_a   1.000
_cell.length_b   1.000
_cell.length_c   1.000
_cell.angle_alpha   90.00
_cell.angle_beta   90.00
_cell.angle_gamma   90.00
#
_symmetry.space_group_name_H-M   'P 1'
#
loop_
_entity.id
_entity.type
_entity.pdbx_description
1 polymer ?
#
loop_
_entity_poly.entity_id
_entity_poly.type
_entity_poly.pdbx_seq_one_letter_code
_entity_poly.pdbx_strand_id
1 'polypeptide(L)' 'MKMERLVKAPASPEEFASMMRARGHAVTVGIPDGFPKDMAGKAVMVKYAENRAPIFLRAELCRMTSKP' A
#
# COMPACT_ATOMS: atom_id res chain seq x y z
N MET A 1 2.67 27.46 -19.09
CA MET A 1 3.11 26.66 -17.93
C MET A 1 2.44 25.29 -18.02
N LYS A 2 3.20 24.20 -18.20
CA LYS A 2 2.64 22.84 -18.21
C LYS A 2 2.35 22.47 -16.75
N MET A 3 1.07 22.31 -16.40
CA MET A 3 0.68 21.68 -15.14
C MET A 3 1.23 20.26 -15.17
N GLU A 4 2.36 20.05 -14.51
CA GLU A 4 2.81 18.71 -14.13
C GLU A 4 1.67 18.14 -13.29
N ARG A 5 0.89 17.22 -13.87
CA ARG A 5 -0.18 16.52 -13.16
C ARG A 5 0.49 15.91 -11.93
N LEU A 6 0.22 16.49 -10.75
CA LEU A 6 0.54 15.90 -9.47
C LEU A 6 0.06 14.46 -9.55
N VAL A 7 1.01 13.51 -9.58
CA VAL A 7 0.70 12.09 -9.60
C VAL A 7 -0.02 11.85 -8.29
N LYS A 8 -1.35 11.79 -8.37
CA LYS A 8 -2.19 11.62 -7.19
C LYS A 8 -1.69 10.36 -6.50
N ALA A 9 -1.30 10.49 -5.22
CA ALA A 9 -0.97 9.31 -4.44
C ALA A 9 -2.19 8.37 -4.50
N PRO A 10 -1.97 7.07 -4.70
CA PRO A 10 -3.06 6.09 -4.74
C PRO A 10 -3.89 6.22 -3.46
N ALA A 11 -5.21 6.30 -3.61
CA ALA A 11 -6.13 6.45 -2.47
C ALA A 11 -6.33 5.13 -1.71
N SER A 12 -5.92 4.00 -2.30
CA SER A 12 -6.04 2.68 -1.68
C SER A 12 -4.93 1.70 -2.13
N PRO A 13 -4.72 0.60 -1.39
CA PRO A 13 -3.82 -0.48 -1.80
C PRO A 13 -4.18 -1.06 -3.17
N GLU A 14 -5.47 -1.18 -3.49
CA GLU A 14 -5.99 -1.71 -4.75
C GLU A 14 -5.66 -0.78 -5.92
N GLU A 15 -5.81 0.54 -5.71
CA GLU A 15 -5.44 1.54 -6.72
C GLU A 15 -3.92 1.50 -6.99
N PHE A 16 -3.11 1.39 -5.93
CA PHE A 16 -1.66 1.25 -6.09
C PHE A 16 -1.29 -0.05 -6.81
N ALA A 17 -1.91 -1.17 -6.45
CA ALA A 17 -1.70 -2.46 -7.10
C ALA A 17 -2.07 -2.40 -8.58
N SER A 18 -3.20 -1.78 -8.93
CA SER A 18 -3.62 -1.56 -10.32
C SER A 18 -2.61 -0.71 -11.08
N MET A 19 -2.13 0.39 -10.48
CA MET A 19 -1.11 1.25 -11.08
C MET A 19 0.21 0.51 -11.33
N MET A 20 0.66 -0.34 -10.42
CA MET A 20 1.88 -1.12 -10.61
C MET A 20 1.73 -2.19 -11.70
N ARG A 21 0.56 -2.85 -11.77
CA ARG A 21 0.26 -3.79 -12.87
C ARG A 21 0.25 -3.09 -14.22
N ALA A 22 -0.36 -1.91 -14.32
CA ALA A 22 -0.37 -1.11 -15.54
C ALA A 22 1.04 -0.68 -16.00
N ARG A 23 2.00 -0.62 -15.08
CA ARG A 23 3.41 -0.35 -15.37
C ARG A 23 4.22 -1.61 -15.71
N GLY A 24 3.57 -2.77 -15.82
CA GLY A 24 4.20 -4.05 -16.17
C GLY A 24 4.82 -4.81 -15.00
N HIS A 25 4.55 -4.41 -13.75
CA HIS A 25 5.04 -5.15 -12.60
C HIS A 25 4.13 -6.34 -12.26
N ALA A 26 4.73 -7.46 -11.85
CA ALA A 26 4.02 -8.54 -11.18
C ALA A 26 3.70 -8.10 -9.75
N VAL A 27 2.41 -8.10 -9.38
CA VAL A 27 1.95 -7.55 -8.10
C VAL A 27 1.28 -8.63 -7.24
N THR A 28 1.75 -8.77 -6.01
CA THR A 28 1.14 -9.60 -4.95
C THR A 28 0.55 -8.69 -3.87
N VAL A 29 -0.70 -8.94 -3.49
CA VAL A 29 -1.40 -8.20 -2.43
C VAL A 29 -1.74 -9.16 -1.30
N GLY A 30 -1.41 -8.80 -0.06
CA GLY A 30 -1.65 -9.68 1.09
C GLY A 30 -1.33 -9.02 2.43
N ILE A 31 -1.28 -9.82 3.49
CA ILE A 31 -0.84 -9.38 4.82
C ILE A 31 0.70 -9.40 4.84
N PRO A 32 1.39 -8.41 5.46
CA PRO A 32 2.84 -8.46 5.57
C PRO A 32 3.31 -9.69 6.37
N ASP A 33 4.48 -10.23 6.01
CA ASP A 33 5.05 -11.38 6.71
C ASP A 33 5.27 -11.04 8.19
N GLY A 34 4.91 -11.98 9.08
CA GLY A 34 5.02 -11.80 10.53
C GLY A 34 3.90 -10.95 11.16
N PHE A 35 2.94 -10.43 10.40
CA PHE A 35 1.80 -9.73 10.99
C PHE A 35 0.78 -10.71 11.60
N PRO A 36 0.19 -10.35 12.76
CA PRO A 36 -0.90 -11.11 13.36
C PRO A 36 -2.12 -11.30 12.43
N LYS A 37 -2.83 -12.42 12.55
CA LYS A 37 -4.01 -12.73 11.71
C LYS A 37 -5.15 -11.72 11.87
N ASP A 38 -5.28 -11.08 13.02
CA ASP A 38 -6.28 -10.03 13.31
C ASP A 38 -5.96 -8.67 12.65
N MET A 39 -4.79 -8.55 12.02
CA MET A 39 -4.44 -7.46 11.11
C MET A 39 -4.93 -7.69 9.68
N ALA A 40 -5.53 -8.85 9.38
CA ALA A 40 -6.17 -9.12 8.10
C ALA A 40 -7.19 -8.02 7.77
N GLY A 41 -7.04 -7.40 6.59
CA GLY A 41 -7.87 -6.30 6.14
C GLY A 41 -7.58 -4.96 6.81
N LYS A 42 -6.79 -4.88 7.88
CA LYS A 42 -6.35 -3.63 8.50
C LYS A 42 -4.96 -3.19 8.03
N ALA A 43 -4.10 -4.17 7.70
CA ALA A 43 -2.82 -3.98 7.07
C ALA A 43 -2.80 -4.73 5.73
N VAL A 44 -2.34 -4.05 4.68
CA VAL A 44 -2.21 -4.62 3.33
C VAL A 44 -0.84 -4.28 2.78
N MET A 45 -0.06 -5.30 2.44
CA MET A 45 1.20 -5.18 1.73
C MET A 45 0.97 -5.36 0.24
N VAL A 46 1.57 -4.48 -0.57
CA VAL A 46 1.58 -4.61 -2.04
C VAL A 46 3.01 -4.81 -2.50
N LYS A 47 3.42 -6.06 -2.78
CA LYS A 47 4.74 -6.38 -3.31
C LYS A 47 4.72 -6.30 -4.83
N TYR A 48 5.62 -5.52 -5.42
CA TYR A 48 5.70 -5.33 -6.88
C TYR A 48 7.13 -5.42 -7.45
N ALA A 49 8.12 -5.57 -6.57
CA ALA A 49 9.49 -5.95 -6.90
C ALA A 49 10.10 -6.68 -5.69
N GLU A 50 11.24 -7.32 -5.88
CA GLU A 50 11.92 -8.11 -4.83
C GLU A 50 12.12 -7.32 -3.54
N ASN A 51 12.53 -6.05 -3.66
CA ASN A 51 12.80 -5.13 -2.55
C ASN A 51 11.79 -3.98 -2.42
N ARG A 52 10.60 -4.07 -3.05
CA ARG A 52 9.57 -3.02 -2.96
C ARG A 52 8.21 -3.60 -2.58
N ALA A 53 7.86 -3.39 -1.31
CA ALA A 53 6.63 -3.87 -0.71
C ALA A 53 6.04 -2.83 0.27
N PRO A 54 5.46 -1.72 -0.22
CA PRO A 54 4.76 -0.77 0.63
C PRO A 54 3.63 -1.44 1.42
N ILE A 55 3.51 -1.02 2.68
CA ILE A 55 2.46 -1.44 3.61
C ILE A 55 1.47 -0.29 3.78
N PHE A 56 0.21 -0.58 3.53
CA PHE A 56 -0.92 0.31 3.73
C PHE A 56 -1.62 -0.11 5.02
N LEU A 57 -1.84 0.86 5.91
CA LEU A 57 -2.55 0.65 7.18
C LEU A 57 -3.85 1.45 7.14
N ARG A 58 -4.93 0.88 7.70
CA ARG A 58 -6.14 1.67 7.96
C ARG A 58 -5.82 2.79 8.95
N ALA A 59 -6.41 3.96 8.72
CA ALA A 59 -6.19 5.16 9.55
C ALA A 59 -6.49 4.94 11.05
N GLU A 60 -7.39 4.01 11.37
CA GLU A 60 -7.73 3.61 12.74
C GLU A 60 -6.53 3.00 13.49
N LEU A 61 -5.67 2.24 12.80
CA LEU A 61 -4.44 1.68 13.36
C LEU A 61 -3.36 2.75 13.54
N CYS A 62 -3.28 3.72 12.64
CA CYS A 62 -2.28 4.79 12.73
C CYS A 62 -2.45 5.64 13.99
N ARG A 63 -3.69 5.81 14.48
CA ARG A 63 -3.98 6.56 15.71
C ARG A 63 -3.48 5.85 16.98
N MET A 64 -3.34 4.53 16.93
CA MET A 64 -2.87 3.73 18.07
C MET A 64 -1.34 3.73 18.20
N THR A 65 -0.62 3.97 17.10
CA THR A 65 0.85 3.98 17.07
C THR A 65 1.43 5.40 17.09
N SER A 66 0.62 6.42 16.79
CA SER A 66 0.97 7.83 17.02
C SER A 66 0.78 8.18 18.50
N LYS A 67 1.76 7.82 19.33
CA LYS A 67 1.94 8.44 20.65
C LYS A 67 2.33 9.92 20.48
N PRO A 68 1.79 10.85 21.27
CA PRO A 68 2.64 11.85 21.92
C PRO A 68 3.50 11.20 23.01
#